data_AF-A0A3S9PMT2-F1
#
_entry.id   AF-A0A3S9PMT2-F1
#
_cell.length_a   1.000
_cell.length_b   1.000
_cell.length_c   1.000
_cell.angle_alpha   90.00
_cell.angle_beta   90.00
_cell.angle_gamma   90.00
#
_symmetry.space_group_name_H-M   'P 1'
#
loop_
_entity.id
_entity.type
_entity.pdbx_description
1 polymer ?
#
loop_
_entity_poly.entity_id
_entity_poly.type
_entity_poly.pdbx_seq_one_letter_code
_entity_poly.pdbx_strand_id
1 'polypeptide(L)'
;MAVTTIQVTRETRDHLAELAKERGITLGQLVEALAAEQPTAAQRAERLAADREHARRLIGIDISDEEFDQAPDILGNIYKIAAEKARAAGNTRADRGAAA
;
A
#
# COMPACT_ATOMS: atom_id res chain seq x y z
N MET A 1 -12.85 -22.46 -6.29
CA MET A 1 -11.41 -22.32 -6.61
C MET A 1 -10.79 -23.70 -6.63
N ALA A 2 -9.92 -24.00 -7.61
CA ALA A 2 -9.26 -25.31 -7.66
C ALA A 2 -8.26 -25.41 -6.50
N VAL A 3 -8.37 -26.45 -5.69
CA VAL A 3 -7.39 -26.74 -4.64
C VAL A 3 -6.15 -27.29 -5.31
N THR A 4 -5.03 -26.60 -5.15
CA THR A 4 -3.73 -27.02 -5.67
C THR A 4 -2.78 -27.32 -4.52
N THR A 5 -1.91 -28.32 -4.72
CA THR A 5 -0.93 -28.73 -3.72
C THR A 5 0.44 -28.18 -4.12
N ILE A 6 1.10 -27.49 -3.20
CA ILE A 6 2.49 -27.06 -3.33
C ILE A 6 3.39 -27.94 -2.44
N GLN A 7 4.59 -28.26 -2.92
CA GLN A 7 5.58 -28.97 -2.12
C GLN A 7 6.51 -27.94 -1.47
N VAL A 8 6.70 -28.05 -0.16
CA VAL A 8 7.58 -27.19 0.65
C VAL A 8 8.40 -28.05 1.60
N THR A 9 9.50 -27.52 2.12
CA THR A 9 10.27 -28.22 3.16
C THR A 9 9.44 -28.34 4.44
N ARG A 10 9.77 -29.35 5.26
CA ARG A 10 9.14 -29.52 6.58
C ARG A 10 9.30 -28.27 7.45
N GLU A 11 10.50 -27.70 7.44
CA GLU A 11 10.81 -26.49 8.20
C GLU A 11 9.93 -25.30 7.79
N THR A 12 9.77 -25.05 6.47
CA THR A 12 8.89 -23.99 5.97
C THR A 12 7.44 -24.23 6.35
N ARG A 13 6.94 -25.47 6.22
CA ARG A 13 5.57 -25.83 6.63
C ARG A 13 5.35 -25.56 8.12
N ASP A 14 6.27 -25.98 8.97
CA ASP A 14 6.12 -25.87 10.43
C ASP A 14 6.19 -24.39 10.86
N HIS A 15 7.07 -23.60 10.24
CA HIS A 15 7.14 -22.15 10.43
C HIS A 15 5.83 -21.45 10.04
N LEU A 16 5.30 -21.74 8.84
CA LEU A 16 4.03 -21.17 8.38
C LEU A 16 2.83 -21.63 9.24
N ALA A 17 2.88 -22.84 9.78
CA ALA A 17 1.84 -23.35 10.67
C ALA A 17 1.78 -22.60 12.00
N GLU A 18 2.93 -22.30 12.61
CA GLU A 18 2.97 -21.46 13.81
C GLU A 18 2.51 -20.03 13.51
N LEU A 19 2.93 -19.42 12.39
CA LEU A 19 2.44 -18.10 11.97
C LEU A 19 0.91 -18.06 11.77
N ALA A 20 0.35 -19.12 11.17
CA ALA A 20 -1.09 -19.21 10.97
C ALA A 20 -1.83 -19.30 12.30
N LYS A 21 -1.29 -20.08 13.25
CA LYS A 21 -1.82 -20.24 14.61
C LYS A 21 -1.76 -18.94 15.42
N GLU A 22 -0.66 -18.19 15.36
CA GLU A 22 -0.53 -16.86 15.99
C GLU A 22 -1.59 -15.88 15.49
N ARG A 23 -1.94 -15.97 14.20
CA ARG A 23 -2.93 -15.13 13.54
C ARG A 23 -4.37 -15.67 13.65
N GLY A 24 -4.56 -16.86 14.25
CA GLY A 24 -5.88 -17.50 14.37
C GLY A 24 -6.51 -17.90 13.04
N ILE A 25 -5.71 -18.13 12.00
CA ILE A 25 -6.16 -18.50 10.65
C ILE A 25 -5.61 -19.86 10.23
N THR A 26 -6.15 -20.42 9.14
CA THR A 26 -5.63 -21.67 8.56
C THR A 26 -4.38 -21.40 7.72
N LEU A 27 -3.56 -22.44 7.53
CA LEU A 27 -2.37 -22.37 6.67
C LEU A 27 -2.69 -21.93 5.24
N GLY A 28 -3.80 -22.41 4.69
CA GLY A 28 -4.28 -22.00 3.36
C GLY A 28 -4.61 -20.51 3.30
N GLN A 29 -5.35 -20.01 4.30
CA GLN A 29 -5.68 -18.57 4.41
C GLN A 29 -4.43 -17.70 4.59
N LEU A 30 -3.41 -18.18 5.32
CA LEU A 30 -2.14 -17.47 5.44
C LEU A 30 -1.44 -17.36 4.07
N VAL A 31 -1.39 -18.45 3.31
CA VAL A 31 -0.78 -18.44 1.97
C VAL A 31 -1.54 -17.52 1.02
N GLU A 32 -2.87 -17.53 1.07
CA GLU A 32 -3.71 -16.60 0.28
C GLU A 32 -3.45 -15.14 0.66
N ALA A 33 -3.35 -14.83 1.96
CA ALA A 33 -3.04 -13.48 2.43
C ALA A 33 -1.64 -13.02 1.96
N LEU A 34 -0.64 -13.89 2.06
CA LEU A 34 0.72 -13.59 1.58
C LEU A 34 0.75 -13.34 0.06
N ALA A 35 -0.01 -14.13 -0.71
CA ALA A 35 -0.12 -13.93 -2.15
C ALA A 35 -0.83 -12.61 -2.51
N ALA A 36 -1.83 -12.19 -1.71
CA ALA A 36 -2.51 -10.91 -1.89
C ALA A 36 -1.63 -9.71 -1.51
N GLU A 37 -0.81 -9.84 -0.46
CA GLU A 37 0.11 -8.80 0.00
C GLU A 37 1.31 -8.60 -0.93
N GLN A 38 1.76 -9.66 -1.61
CA GLN A 38 2.92 -9.63 -2.49
C GLN A 38 2.55 -9.87 -3.95
N PRO A 39 1.91 -8.90 -4.62
CA PRO A 39 1.61 -9.00 -6.03
C PRO A 39 2.90 -9.14 -6.84
N THR A 40 2.82 -9.97 -7.88
CA THR A 40 3.91 -10.15 -8.84
C THR A 40 4.23 -8.84 -9.58
N ALA A 41 5.42 -8.73 -10.16
CA ALA A 41 5.81 -7.54 -10.93
C ALA A 41 4.82 -7.24 -12.07
N ALA A 42 4.34 -8.27 -12.76
CA ALA A 42 3.35 -8.13 -13.83
C ALA A 42 2.01 -7.60 -13.31
N GLN A 43 1.49 -8.15 -12.20
CA GLN A 43 0.24 -7.67 -11.59
C GLN A 43 0.37 -6.23 -11.07
N ARG A 44 1.54 -5.85 -10.55
CA ARG A 44 1.80 -4.45 -10.16
C ARG A 44 1.77 -3.52 -11.37
N ALA A 45 2.37 -3.92 -12.48
CA ALA A 45 2.37 -3.13 -13.71
C ALA A 45 0.96 -2.99 -14.30
N GLU A 46 0.18 -4.08 -14.31
CA GLU A 46 -1.23 -4.07 -14.74
C GLU A 46 -2.07 -3.14 -13.86
N ARG A 47 -1.92 -3.25 -12.53
CA ARG A 47 -2.63 -2.37 -11.59
C ARG A 47 -2.24 -0.90 -11.81
N LEU A 48 -0.96 -0.61 -12.02
CA LEU A 48 -0.50 0.74 -12.33
C LEU A 48 -1.12 1.26 -13.62
N ALA A 49 -1.18 0.45 -14.68
CA ALA A 49 -1.80 0.83 -15.94
C ALA A 49 -3.31 1.09 -15.76
N ALA A 50 -4.01 0.24 -15.01
CA ALA A 50 -5.43 0.41 -14.70
C ALA A 50 -5.70 1.67 -13.85
N ASP A 51 -4.86 1.94 -12.85
CA ASP A 51 -4.95 3.13 -12.01
C ASP A 51 -4.69 4.41 -12.84
N ARG A 52 -3.72 4.37 -13.77
CA ARG A 52 -3.45 5.47 -14.72
C ARG A 52 -4.64 5.71 -15.64
N GLU A 53 -5.23 4.67 -16.20
CA GLU A 53 -6.42 4.77 -17.04
C GLU A 53 -7.63 5.31 -16.26
N HIS A 54 -7.80 4.87 -15.00
CA HIS A 54 -8.83 5.38 -14.11
C HIS A 54 -8.62 6.87 -13.78
N ALA A 55 -7.38 7.28 -13.52
CA ALA A 55 -7.02 8.68 -13.31
C ALA A 55 -7.31 9.55 -14.55
N ARG A 56 -6.97 9.08 -15.76
CA ARG A 56 -7.32 9.75 -17.02
C ARG A 56 -8.84 9.95 -17.15
N ARG A 57 -9.63 8.91 -16.87
CA ARG A 57 -11.09 8.98 -16.92
C ARG A 57 -11.70 9.94 -15.89
N LEU A 58 -11.16 9.99 -14.68
CA LEU A 58 -11.67 10.84 -13.60
C LEU A 58 -11.26 12.30 -13.75
N ILE A 59 -10.01 12.56 -14.13
CA ILE A 59 -9.46 13.91 -14.24
C ILE A 59 -9.90 14.56 -15.56
N GLY A 60 -10.27 13.76 -16.58
CA GLY A 60 -10.78 14.25 -17.86
C GLY A 60 -9.71 14.94 -18.71
N ILE A 61 -8.43 14.75 -18.37
CA ILE A 61 -7.27 15.25 -19.11
C ILE A 61 -6.52 14.03 -19.62
N ASP A 62 -6.24 14.03 -20.92
CA ASP A 62 -5.46 12.99 -21.58
C ASP A 62 -3.96 13.22 -21.29
N ILE A 63 -3.52 12.74 -20.12
CA ILE A 63 -2.12 12.82 -19.70
C ILE A 63 -1.40 11.57 -20.19
N SER A 64 -0.38 11.75 -21.04
CA SER A 64 0.45 10.66 -21.54
C SER A 64 1.24 9.98 -20.39
N ASP A 65 1.70 8.74 -20.60
CA ASP A 65 2.51 8.05 -19.59
C ASP A 65 3.82 8.79 -19.28
N GLU A 66 4.44 9.43 -20.29
CA GLU A 66 5.63 10.26 -20.08
C GLU A 66 5.34 11.51 -19.23
N GLU A 67 4.21 12.19 -19.46
CA GLU A 67 3.79 13.34 -18.64
C GLU A 67 3.41 12.94 -17.21
N PHE A 68 2.92 11.71 -17.04
CA PHE A 68 2.64 11.15 -15.71
C PHE A 68 3.94 10.83 -14.94
N ASP A 69 4.96 10.32 -15.61
CA ASP A 69 6.27 10.05 -15.01
C ASP A 69 7.08 11.35 -14.75
N GLN A 70 6.82 12.40 -15.52
CA GLN A 70 7.38 13.76 -15.30
C GLN A 70 6.55 14.58 -14.30
N ALA A 71 5.38 14.10 -13.88
CA ALA A 71 4.53 14.83 -12.96
C ALA A 71 5.31 15.07 -11.65
N PRO A 72 5.29 16.30 -11.11
CA PRO A 72 5.92 16.57 -9.82
C PRO A 72 5.29 15.65 -8.78
N ASP A 73 6.06 15.12 -7.83
CA ASP A 73 5.58 14.17 -6.82
C ASP A 73 4.43 14.77 -5.98
N ILE A 74 3.21 14.64 -6.50
CA ILE A 74 2.01 15.29 -5.97
C ILE A 74 1.71 14.69 -4.60
N LEU A 75 1.89 13.37 -4.44
CA LEU A 75 1.70 12.70 -3.16
C LEU A 75 2.73 13.16 -2.14
N GLY A 76 4.01 13.21 -2.50
CA GLY A 76 5.08 13.71 -1.63
C GLY A 76 4.87 15.16 -1.21
N ASN A 77 4.36 16.00 -2.11
CA ASN A 77 4.01 17.39 -1.80
C ASN A 77 2.78 17.49 -0.88
N ILE A 78 1.75 16.67 -1.10
CA ILE A 78 0.58 16.59 -0.21
C ILE A 78 1.02 16.14 1.19
N TYR A 79 1.89 15.14 1.29
CA TYR A 79 2.44 14.69 2.59
C TYR A 79 3.28 15.77 3.28
N LYS A 80 4.10 16.53 2.53
CA LYS A 80 4.83 17.69 3.07
C LYS A 80 3.88 18.75 3.62
N ILE A 81 2.85 19.12 2.85
CA ILE A 81 1.85 20.12 3.27
C ILE A 81 1.09 19.64 4.52
N ALA A 82 0.72 18.36 4.57
CA ALA A 82 0.06 17.78 5.74
C ALA A 82 0.97 17.80 6.98
N ALA A 83 2.25 17.46 6.82
CA ALA A 83 3.24 17.52 7.90
C ALA A 83 3.49 18.95 8.40
N GLU A 84 3.56 19.92 7.50
CA GLU A 84 3.70 21.35 7.84
C GLU A 84 2.48 21.88 8.59
N LYS A 85 1.26 21.55 8.13
CA LYS A 85 0.03 21.90 8.84
C LYS A 85 -0.05 21.26 10.23
N ALA A 86 0.39 20.01 10.37
CA ALA A 86 0.45 19.33 11.66
C ALA A 86 1.42 20.02 12.64
N ARG A 87 2.60 20.45 12.15
CA ARG A 87 3.58 21.21 12.95
C ARG A 87 3.05 22.59 13.35
N ALA A 88 2.41 23.31 12.42
CA ALA A 88 1.81 24.61 12.69
C ALA A 88 0.70 24.53 13.75
N ALA A 89 -0.15 23.49 13.68
CA ALA A 89 -1.19 23.22 14.68
C ALA A 89 -0.61 22.83 16.06
N GLY A 90 0.55 22.17 16.08
CA GLY A 90 1.30 21.88 17.32
C GLY A 90 1.84 23.15 17.99
N ASN A 91 2.40 24.09 17.21
CA ASN A 91 2.92 25.35 17.74
C ASN A 91 1.80 26.27 18.29
N THR A 92 0.61 26.29 17.67
CA THR A 92 -0.53 27.09 18.16
C THR A 92 -1.13 26.56 19.47
N ARG A 93 -0.84 25.31 19.84
CA ARG A 93 -1.25 24.71 21.11
C ARG A 93 -0.26 25.00 22.24
N ALA A 94 1.02 25.13 21.93
CA ALA A 94 2.05 25.53 22.89
C ALA A 94 1.92 27.02 23.30
N ASP A 95 1.56 27.90 22.37
CA ASP A 95 1.46 29.35 22.62
C ASP A 95 0.25 29.73 23.51
N ARG A 96 -0.81 28.90 23.53
CA ARG A 96 -1.97 29.08 24.42
C ARG A 96 -1.77 28.58 25.85
N GLY A 97 -0.68 27.86 26.12
CA GLY A 97 -0.35 27.36 27.47
C GLY A 97 0.53 28.29 28.30
N ALA A 98 1.09 29.35 27.70
CA ALA A 98 1.98 30.30 28.36
C ALA A 98 1.28 31.60 28.83
N ALA A 99 -0.04 31.70 28.62
CA ALA A 99 -0.86 32.85 29.01
C ALA A 99 -1.99 32.45 29.99
N ALA A 100 -1.66 31.61 30.98
CA ALA A 100 -2.54 31.25 32.10
C ALA A 100 -1.81 31.48 33.43
#